data_AF-A0AA38PFH3-F1
#
_entry.id   AF-A0AA38PFH3-F1
#
_cell.length_a   1.000
_cell.length_b   1.000
_cell.length_c   1.000
_cell.angle_alpha   90.00
_cell.angle_beta   90.00
_cell.angle_gamma   90.00
#
_symmetry.space_group_name_H-M   'P 1'
#
loop_
_entity.id
_entity.type
_entity.pdbx_description
1 polymer ?
#
loop_
_entity_poly.entity_id
_entity_poly.type
_entity_poly.pdbx_seq_one_letter_code
_entity_poly.pdbx_strand_id
1 'polypeptide(L)'
;MSTPIALDQITMPPALSQRKQVARFSIILSYVPFKDLRSCMLVSRMFRYATYLSASTRLARQFAGYRLNRIMHRLPATMINMWPYLLQREGEERFRRRVFDDSFLGRVFKGRRLISPQLWTSPDNDKQIVIAIRFLMTRLFFTISVGGGENGKGWLDGMIVDAQEVIKGEIWSIDMVHSSRGRESFYVLESTCEVVGLAPLPSKADSHHPVQMRADWSSYIEHRLSIMPVPLQIKSTSHGKHLDPARSLSSIPATSLLDQLSWSNHEEFTKGISKLWLKKMEIQQEVGMAKKIVAERYILANVVENSVSGRYRTLMEMAGDFEGVPTNFRKKSQEKLNLFLPSHHHVESVHFTTAQDRPLHPALATVQTPAREYYVLRDNGMQVGCEENGVANIWMKILGCEANGERACLKG
;
A
#
# COMPACT_ATOMS: atom_id res chain seq x y z
N MET A 1 13.36 10.12 -0.28
CA MET A 1 13.13 11.41 0.41
C MET A 1 13.04 12.50 -0.64
N SER A 2 11.91 13.20 -0.74
CA SER A 2 11.74 14.32 -1.67
C SER A 2 12.43 15.55 -1.10
N THR A 3 13.43 16.07 -1.79
CA THR A 3 14.06 17.36 -1.47
C THR A 3 13.01 18.47 -1.42
N PRO A 4 13.07 19.39 -0.44
CA PRO A 4 12.16 20.52 -0.41
C PRO A 4 12.33 21.37 -1.68
N ILE A 5 11.22 21.66 -2.37
CA ILE A 5 11.24 22.52 -3.55
C ILE A 5 11.13 23.97 -3.11
N ALA A 6 12.08 24.80 -3.53
CA ALA A 6 11.94 26.24 -3.50
C ALA A 6 10.99 26.69 -4.64
N LEU A 7 9.91 27.37 -4.28
CA LEU A 7 8.96 27.93 -5.25
C LEU A 7 9.04 29.45 -5.22
N ASP A 8 9.37 30.04 -6.36
CA ASP A 8 9.52 31.48 -6.50
C ASP A 8 8.25 32.14 -7.02
N GLN A 9 8.08 33.42 -6.68
CA GLN A 9 7.04 34.25 -7.27
C GLN A 9 7.35 34.51 -8.75
N ILE A 10 6.29 34.55 -9.57
CA ILE A 10 6.40 34.92 -10.97
C ILE A 10 6.66 36.43 -11.05
N THR A 11 7.85 36.79 -11.55
CA THR A 11 8.20 38.19 -11.76
C THR A 11 7.53 38.74 -13.03
N MET A 12 7.32 40.06 -13.08
CA MET A 12 6.80 40.79 -14.24
C MET A 12 5.37 40.40 -14.69
N PRO A 13 4.32 40.64 -13.88
CA PRO A 13 2.94 40.38 -14.29
C PRO A 13 2.53 41.22 -15.52
N PRO A 14 1.70 40.72 -16.45
CA PRO A 14 1.28 41.48 -17.62
C PRO A 14 0.39 42.67 -17.24
N ALA A 15 0.17 43.57 -18.22
CA ALA A 15 -0.71 44.73 -18.05
C ALA A 15 -2.12 44.30 -17.60
N LEU A 16 -2.80 45.17 -16.82
CA LEU A 16 -4.12 44.86 -16.24
C LEU A 16 -5.16 44.43 -17.29
N SER A 17 -5.15 45.07 -18.46
CA SER A 17 -6.03 44.74 -19.58
C SER A 17 -5.85 43.32 -20.13
N GLN A 18 -4.64 42.76 -20.02
CA GLN A 18 -4.29 41.43 -20.54
C GLN A 18 -4.54 40.30 -19.54
N ARG A 19 -4.72 40.60 -18.25
CA ARG A 19 -4.84 39.56 -17.19
C ARG A 19 -6.02 38.61 -17.42
N LYS A 20 -7.13 39.07 -18.01
CA LYS A 20 -8.27 38.21 -18.36
C LYS A 20 -7.91 37.15 -19.41
N GLN A 21 -7.00 37.47 -20.33
CA GLN A 21 -6.57 36.56 -21.39
C GLN A 21 -5.57 35.51 -20.89
N VAL A 22 -4.76 35.86 -19.88
CA VAL A 22 -3.76 34.96 -19.29
C VAL A 22 -4.37 33.62 -18.90
N ALA A 23 -5.49 33.60 -18.18
CA ALA A 23 -6.12 32.36 -17.71
C ALA A 23 -6.59 31.47 -18.87
N ARG A 24 -7.05 32.07 -19.98
CA ARG A 24 -7.44 31.31 -21.18
C ARG A 24 -6.22 30.71 -21.86
N PHE A 25 -5.17 31.51 -22.06
CA PHE A 25 -3.93 31.03 -22.66
C PHE A 25 -3.21 30.01 -21.78
N SER A 26 -3.27 30.10 -20.45
CA SER A 26 -2.65 29.10 -19.57
C SER A 26 -3.29 27.72 -19.74
N ILE A 27 -4.62 27.67 -19.97
CA ILE A 27 -5.33 26.42 -20.31
C ILE A 27 -4.83 25.88 -21.64
N ILE A 28 -4.76 26.70 -22.69
CA ILE A 28 -4.28 26.27 -24.02
C ILE A 28 -2.83 25.77 -23.95
N LEU A 29 -1.94 26.56 -23.34
CA LEU A 29 -0.51 26.23 -23.19
C LEU A 29 -0.29 25.00 -22.29
N SER A 30 -1.26 24.62 -21.46
CA SER A 30 -1.20 23.38 -20.68
C SER A 30 -1.21 22.10 -21.54
N TYR A 31 -1.59 22.20 -22.81
CA TYR A 31 -1.57 21.10 -23.79
C TYR A 31 -0.34 21.12 -24.72
N VAL A 32 0.44 22.20 -24.73
CA VAL A 32 1.60 22.36 -25.63
C VAL A 32 2.80 21.56 -25.10
N PRO A 33 3.53 20.77 -25.90
CA PRO A 33 4.72 20.05 -25.43
C PRO A 33 5.77 20.98 -24.79
N PHE A 34 6.49 20.48 -23.78
CA PHE A 34 7.46 21.30 -23.03
C PHE A 34 8.52 21.96 -23.93
N LYS A 35 8.97 21.25 -24.97
CA LYS A 35 9.93 21.73 -25.97
C LYS A 35 9.46 22.99 -26.70
N ASP A 36 8.15 23.13 -26.91
CA ASP A 36 7.57 24.22 -27.72
C ASP A 36 7.16 25.42 -26.85
N LEU A 37 6.97 25.20 -25.54
CA LEU A 37 6.65 26.28 -24.59
C LEU A 37 7.71 27.37 -24.52
N ARG A 38 8.99 27.03 -24.74
CA ARG A 38 10.07 28.01 -24.76
C ARG A 38 9.83 29.04 -25.86
N SER A 39 9.39 28.62 -27.03
CA SER A 39 9.04 29.52 -28.14
C SER A 39 7.80 30.35 -27.79
N CYS A 40 6.80 29.76 -27.15
CA CYS A 40 5.61 30.50 -26.68
C CYS A 40 5.98 31.63 -25.70
N MET A 41 6.93 31.40 -24.78
CA MET A 41 7.38 32.41 -23.81
C MET A 41 8.06 33.63 -24.43
N LEU A 42 8.53 33.53 -25.68
CA LEU A 42 9.16 34.63 -26.41
C LEU A 42 8.16 35.54 -27.12
N VAL A 43 6.92 35.08 -27.33
CA VAL A 43 5.88 35.83 -28.07
C VAL A 43 5.55 37.15 -27.40
N SER A 44 5.31 37.14 -26.08
CA SER A 44 5.04 38.36 -25.30
C SER A 44 5.15 38.10 -23.79
N ARG A 45 5.17 39.19 -23.01
CA ARG A 45 5.09 39.12 -21.53
C ARG A 45 3.82 38.40 -21.05
N MET A 46 2.70 38.56 -21.76
CA MET A 46 1.46 37.85 -21.47
C MET A 46 1.61 36.34 -21.67
N PHE A 47 2.18 35.90 -22.80
CA PHE A 47 2.40 34.48 -23.08
C PHE A 47 3.39 33.85 -22.11
N ARG A 48 4.46 34.57 -21.75
CA ARG A 48 5.41 34.14 -20.72
C ARG A 48 4.70 33.89 -19.39
N TYR A 49 3.89 34.85 -18.95
CA TYR A 49 3.13 34.72 -17.71
C TYR A 49 2.08 33.60 -17.77
N ALA A 50 1.36 33.46 -18.88
CA ALA A 50 0.43 32.36 -19.12
C ALA A 50 1.14 30.99 -19.14
N THR A 51 2.38 30.93 -19.64
CA THR A 51 3.21 29.72 -19.59
C THR A 51 3.51 29.33 -18.15
N TYR A 52 3.90 30.28 -17.29
CA TYR A 52 4.09 29.99 -15.86
C TYR A 52 2.81 29.45 -15.21
N LEU A 53 1.66 30.07 -15.47
CA LEU A 53 0.38 29.60 -14.91
C LEU A 53 -0.11 28.27 -15.50
N SER A 54 0.34 27.90 -16.70
CA SER A 54 -0.07 26.63 -17.33
C SER A 54 0.38 25.40 -16.52
N ALA A 55 1.44 25.51 -15.71
CA ALA A 55 1.87 24.45 -14.80
C ALA A 55 0.78 24.10 -13.78
N SER A 56 0.13 25.11 -13.20
CA SER A 56 -1.00 24.93 -12.27
C SER A 56 -2.16 24.18 -12.95
N THR A 57 -2.46 24.49 -14.21
CA THR A 57 -3.49 23.78 -14.99
C THR A 57 -3.11 22.32 -15.27
N ARG A 58 -1.83 22.05 -15.60
CA ARG A 58 -1.35 20.66 -15.78
C ARG A 58 -1.44 19.85 -14.50
N LEU A 59 -1.00 20.44 -13.39
CA LEU A 59 -1.10 19.85 -12.06
C LEU A 59 -2.56 19.52 -11.72
N ALA A 60 -3.49 20.46 -11.92
CA ALA A 60 -4.91 20.22 -11.67
C ALA A 60 -5.52 19.12 -12.56
N ARG A 61 -4.98 18.91 -13.77
CA ARG A 61 -5.47 17.86 -14.69
C ARG A 61 -4.89 16.48 -14.38
N GLN A 62 -3.59 16.41 -14.07
CA GLN A 62 -2.84 15.15 -14.02
C GLN A 62 -2.51 14.70 -12.59
N PHE A 63 -2.44 15.63 -11.64
CA PHE A 63 -1.98 15.41 -10.26
C PHE A 63 -2.99 15.94 -9.24
N ALA A 64 -4.29 15.98 -9.60
CA ALA A 64 -5.36 16.39 -8.70
C ALA A 64 -5.42 15.47 -7.47
N GLY A 65 -5.58 16.06 -6.29
CA GLY A 65 -5.68 15.34 -5.02
C GLY A 65 -5.32 16.20 -3.81
N TYR A 66 -5.38 15.58 -2.64
CA TYR A 66 -5.08 16.21 -1.35
C TYR A 66 -3.69 16.85 -1.33
N ARG A 67 -2.66 16.17 -1.88
CA ARG A 67 -1.29 16.67 -1.88
C ARG A 67 -1.16 17.97 -2.68
N LEU A 68 -1.80 18.06 -3.85
CA LEU A 68 -1.86 19.31 -4.63
C LEU A 68 -2.69 20.37 -3.92
N ASN A 69 -3.88 20.00 -3.44
CA ASN A 69 -4.78 20.93 -2.73
C ASN A 69 -4.08 21.59 -1.55
N ARG A 70 -3.34 20.84 -0.74
CA ARG A 70 -2.58 21.37 0.39
C ARG A 70 -1.57 22.45 -0.01
N ILE A 71 -0.93 22.30 -1.17
CA ILE A 71 0.02 23.30 -1.68
C ILE A 71 -0.73 24.51 -2.23
N MET A 72 -1.79 24.30 -3.01
CA MET A 72 -2.61 25.38 -3.58
C MET A 72 -3.34 26.20 -2.51
N HIS A 73 -3.64 25.63 -1.34
CA HIS A 73 -4.21 26.38 -0.21
C HIS A 73 -3.18 27.26 0.50
N ARG A 74 -1.89 26.89 0.47
CA ARG A 74 -0.82 27.64 1.13
C ARG A 74 -0.23 28.73 0.24
N LEU A 75 -0.32 28.56 -1.08
CA LEU A 75 0.37 29.39 -2.06
C LEU A 75 -0.60 29.89 -3.12
N PRO A 76 -0.63 31.20 -3.43
CA PRO A 76 -1.49 31.73 -4.48
C PRO A 76 -1.04 31.21 -5.84
N ALA A 77 -1.78 30.25 -6.39
CA ALA A 77 -1.46 29.58 -7.66
C ALA A 77 -1.33 30.52 -8.87
N THR A 78 -1.87 31.73 -8.75
CA THR A 78 -1.83 32.79 -9.77
C THR A 78 -0.55 33.63 -9.73
N MET A 79 0.27 33.52 -8.69
CA MET A 79 1.48 34.33 -8.53
C MET A 79 2.75 33.49 -8.31
N ILE A 80 2.63 32.18 -8.15
CA ILE A 80 3.76 31.29 -7.88
C ILE A 80 4.11 30.47 -9.12
N ASN A 81 5.40 30.35 -9.40
CA ASN A 81 5.90 29.51 -10.48
C ASN A 81 5.81 28.03 -10.06
N MET A 82 4.78 27.34 -10.54
CA MET A 82 4.53 25.93 -10.19
C MET A 82 5.29 24.93 -11.07
N TRP A 83 6.10 25.39 -12.03
CA TRP A 83 6.89 24.49 -12.89
C TRP A 83 7.86 23.58 -12.13
N PRO A 84 8.64 24.06 -11.14
CA PRO A 84 9.51 23.17 -10.36
C PRO A 84 8.72 22.06 -9.66
N TYR A 85 7.55 22.38 -9.11
CA TYR A 85 6.66 21.38 -8.49
C TYR A 85 6.11 20.39 -9.51
N LEU A 86 5.63 20.85 -10.67
CA LEU A 86 5.17 19.96 -11.74
C LEU A 86 6.28 19.00 -12.20
N LEU A 87 7.48 19.51 -12.48
CA LEU A 87 8.61 18.69 -12.93
C LEU A 87 9.01 17.64 -11.89
N GLN A 88 8.99 17.99 -10.61
CA GLN A 88 9.20 17.01 -9.54
C GLN A 88 8.13 15.91 -9.59
N ARG A 89 6.85 16.28 -9.72
CA ARG A 89 5.74 15.30 -9.71
C ARG A 89 5.77 14.37 -10.92
N GLU A 90 6.09 14.89 -12.10
CA GLU A 90 6.35 14.09 -13.30
C GLU A 90 7.58 13.17 -13.11
N GLY A 91 8.63 13.66 -12.43
CA GLY A 91 9.81 12.87 -12.09
C GLY A 91 9.50 11.71 -11.13
N GLU A 92 8.72 11.97 -10.08
CA GLU A 92 8.25 10.96 -9.12
C GLU A 92 7.42 9.88 -9.82
N GLU A 93 6.47 10.26 -10.67
CA GLU A 93 5.65 9.32 -11.44
C GLU A 93 6.52 8.44 -12.36
N ARG A 94 7.40 9.07 -13.14
CA ARG A 94 8.30 8.36 -14.07
C ARG A 94 9.24 7.40 -13.34
N PHE A 95 9.77 7.82 -12.20
CA PHE A 95 10.61 6.98 -11.36
C PHE A 95 9.84 5.75 -10.86
N ARG A 96 8.64 5.94 -10.30
CA ARG A 96 7.80 4.84 -9.80
C ARG A 96 7.44 3.84 -10.91
N ARG A 97 7.04 4.33 -12.08
CA ARG A 97 6.74 3.49 -13.25
C ARG A 97 7.95 2.67 -13.66
N ARG A 98 9.12 3.32 -13.81
CA ARG A 98 10.37 2.64 -14.16
C ARG A 98 10.71 1.54 -13.16
N VAL A 99 10.68 1.84 -11.86
CA VAL A 99 10.97 0.85 -10.81
C VAL A 99 10.02 -0.33 -10.88
N PHE A 100 8.73 -0.10 -11.16
CA PHE A 100 7.76 -1.18 -11.36
C PHE A 100 8.06 -1.98 -12.63
N ASP A 101 8.28 -1.32 -13.77
CA ASP A 101 8.55 -1.96 -15.06
C ASP A 101 9.83 -2.82 -15.02
N ASP A 102 10.86 -2.37 -14.30
CA ASP A 102 12.13 -3.08 -14.09
C ASP A 102 12.01 -4.24 -13.08
N SER A 103 10.94 -4.26 -12.26
CA SER A 103 10.71 -5.31 -11.27
C SER A 103 10.23 -6.63 -11.89
N PHE A 104 10.24 -7.70 -11.10
CA PHE A 104 9.66 -8.98 -11.55
C PHE A 104 8.16 -8.87 -11.86
N LEU A 105 7.42 -8.01 -11.15
CA LEU A 105 6.00 -7.77 -11.41
C LEU A 105 5.80 -7.07 -12.76
N GLY A 106 6.64 -6.08 -13.09
CA GLY A 106 6.63 -5.42 -14.39
C GLY A 106 6.84 -6.41 -15.54
N ARG A 107 7.75 -7.37 -15.37
CA ARG A 107 7.97 -8.46 -16.34
C ARG A 107 6.76 -9.38 -16.47
N VAL A 108 6.19 -9.82 -15.34
CA VAL A 108 5.00 -10.71 -15.33
C VAL A 108 3.78 -10.03 -15.97
N PHE A 109 3.60 -8.73 -15.73
CA PHE A 109 2.45 -7.96 -16.21
C PHE A 109 2.73 -7.12 -17.45
N LYS A 110 3.81 -7.43 -18.18
CA LYS A 110 4.22 -6.67 -19.36
C LYS A 110 3.08 -6.52 -20.36
N GLY A 111 2.84 -5.28 -20.81
CA GLY A 111 1.78 -4.94 -21.76
C GLY A 111 0.38 -4.82 -21.17
N ARG A 112 0.20 -5.03 -19.85
CA ARG A 112 -1.09 -4.91 -19.17
C ARG A 112 -1.20 -3.59 -18.42
N ARG A 113 -2.40 -3.01 -18.42
CA ARG A 113 -2.72 -1.80 -17.65
C ARG A 113 -3.53 -2.17 -16.42
N LEU A 114 -2.84 -2.65 -15.38
CA LEU A 114 -3.49 -3.13 -14.15
C LEU A 114 -3.65 -2.06 -13.07
N ILE A 115 -2.94 -0.94 -13.17
CA ILE A 115 -3.00 0.19 -12.23
C ILE A 115 -3.36 1.44 -13.01
N SER A 116 -4.38 2.18 -12.55
CA SER A 116 -4.84 3.42 -13.17
C SER A 116 -3.70 4.46 -13.24
N PRO A 117 -3.67 5.31 -14.29
CA PRO A 117 -2.67 6.37 -14.39
C PRO A 117 -2.60 7.28 -13.16
N GLN A 118 -3.74 7.53 -12.52
CA GLN A 118 -3.85 8.41 -11.36
C GLN A 118 -3.06 7.89 -10.15
N LEU A 119 -3.09 6.59 -9.86
CA LEU A 119 -2.40 6.01 -8.71
C LEU A 119 -0.87 6.15 -8.78
N TRP A 120 -0.29 6.17 -9.98
CA TRP A 120 1.15 6.40 -10.18
C TRP A 120 1.60 7.76 -9.66
N THR A 121 0.71 8.74 -9.71
CA THR A 121 0.95 10.06 -9.15
C THR A 121 0.83 10.05 -7.61
N SER A 122 0.07 9.11 -7.05
CA SER A 122 -0.26 9.01 -5.61
C SER A 122 -0.79 10.34 -5.08
N PRO A 123 -2.00 10.73 -5.51
CA PRO A 123 -2.54 12.07 -5.31
C PRO A 123 -2.83 12.41 -3.85
N ASP A 124 -3.14 11.40 -3.02
CA ASP A 124 -3.67 11.61 -1.67
C ASP A 124 -2.74 11.06 -0.58
N ASN A 125 -2.15 9.88 -0.80
CA ASN A 125 -1.24 9.25 0.17
C ASN A 125 -0.05 8.60 -0.56
N ASP A 126 1.17 8.83 -0.06
CA ASP A 126 2.39 8.33 -0.71
C ASP A 126 2.49 6.80 -0.75
N LYS A 127 1.70 6.08 0.07
CA LYS A 127 1.61 4.62 0.06
C LYS A 127 0.65 4.06 -0.99
N GLN A 128 -0.24 4.85 -1.60
CA GLN A 128 -1.30 4.34 -2.50
C GLN A 128 -0.76 3.42 -3.59
N ILE A 129 0.29 3.86 -4.29
CA ILE A 129 0.91 3.07 -5.35
C ILE A 129 1.61 1.81 -4.82
N VAL A 130 2.20 1.89 -3.62
CA VAL A 130 2.87 0.74 -2.98
C VAL A 130 1.85 -0.32 -2.60
N ILE A 131 0.71 0.07 -2.03
CA ILE A 131 -0.38 -0.85 -1.69
C ILE A 131 -0.97 -1.47 -2.96
N ALA A 132 -1.21 -0.68 -4.01
CA ALA A 132 -1.69 -1.22 -5.29
C ALA A 132 -0.72 -2.25 -5.90
N ILE A 133 0.59 -1.99 -5.86
CA ILE A 133 1.61 -2.94 -6.35
C ILE A 133 1.67 -4.21 -5.49
N ARG A 134 1.64 -4.07 -4.15
CA ARG A 134 1.62 -5.22 -3.24
C ARG A 134 0.36 -6.06 -3.39
N PHE A 135 -0.78 -5.42 -3.62
CA PHE A 135 -2.02 -6.12 -3.92
C PHE A 135 -1.91 -6.94 -5.22
N LEU A 136 -1.29 -6.42 -6.28
CA LEU A 136 -0.99 -7.23 -7.48
C LEU A 136 -0.06 -8.41 -7.18
N MET A 137 0.96 -8.22 -6.34
CA MET A 137 1.85 -9.29 -5.92
C MET A 137 1.09 -10.38 -5.15
N THR A 138 0.18 -10.00 -4.27
CA THR A 138 -0.69 -10.91 -3.51
C THR A 138 -1.67 -11.66 -4.45
N ARG A 139 -2.26 -10.99 -5.43
CA ARG A 139 -3.07 -11.66 -6.47
C ARG A 139 -2.26 -12.67 -7.27
N LEU A 140 -1.05 -12.30 -7.69
CA LEU A 140 -0.13 -13.21 -8.39
C LEU A 140 0.19 -14.43 -7.53
N PHE A 141 0.49 -14.21 -6.24
CA PHE A 141 0.79 -15.27 -5.30
C PHE A 141 -0.33 -16.31 -5.23
N PHE A 142 -1.55 -15.88 -4.89
CA PHE A 142 -2.68 -16.81 -4.77
C PHE A 142 -3.04 -17.48 -6.10
N THR A 143 -2.88 -16.78 -7.22
CA THR A 143 -3.10 -17.39 -8.54
C THR A 143 -2.15 -18.56 -8.77
N ILE A 144 -0.86 -18.41 -8.43
CA ILE A 144 0.13 -19.48 -8.58
C ILE A 144 -0.16 -20.61 -7.58
N SER A 145 -0.44 -20.26 -6.32
CA SER A 145 -0.57 -21.24 -5.23
C SER A 145 -1.86 -22.08 -5.34
N VAL A 146 -2.97 -21.49 -5.80
CA VAL A 146 -4.28 -22.17 -5.89
C VAL A 146 -4.57 -22.69 -7.31
N GLY A 147 -3.72 -22.37 -8.29
CA GLY A 147 -3.85 -22.89 -9.66
C GLY A 147 -4.87 -22.14 -10.53
N GLY A 148 -4.90 -20.81 -10.44
CA GLY A 148 -5.60 -19.85 -11.32
C GLY A 148 -6.87 -20.39 -11.98
N GLY A 149 -8.04 -20.16 -11.37
CA GLY A 149 -9.33 -20.79 -11.69
C GLY A 149 -9.68 -20.93 -13.19
N GLU A 150 -10.59 -21.87 -13.48
CA GLU A 150 -11.04 -22.53 -14.74
C GLU A 150 -10.64 -21.96 -16.12
N ASN A 151 -10.40 -20.65 -16.29
CA ASN A 151 -9.98 -20.02 -17.54
C ASN A 151 -8.56 -19.42 -17.53
N GLY A 152 -7.78 -19.54 -16.45
CA GLY A 152 -6.36 -19.17 -16.33
C GLY A 152 -6.01 -17.67 -16.47
N LYS A 153 -6.93 -16.83 -16.97
CA LYS A 153 -6.73 -15.39 -17.26
C LYS A 153 -7.69 -14.47 -16.52
N GLY A 154 -8.76 -14.98 -15.90
CA GLY A 154 -9.77 -14.17 -15.20
C GLY A 154 -9.19 -13.37 -14.02
N TRP A 155 -8.12 -13.87 -13.39
CA TRP A 155 -7.43 -13.14 -12.32
C TRP A 155 -6.65 -11.91 -12.80
N LEU A 156 -6.47 -11.74 -14.11
CA LEU A 156 -5.88 -10.55 -14.71
C LEU A 156 -6.93 -9.56 -15.19
N ASP A 157 -8.21 -9.90 -15.07
CA ASP A 157 -9.29 -8.96 -15.25
C ASP A 157 -9.32 -7.97 -14.07
N GLY A 158 -9.73 -6.75 -14.39
CA GLY A 158 -9.81 -5.64 -13.46
C GLY A 158 -8.57 -4.74 -13.45
N MET A 159 -8.83 -3.43 -13.40
CA MET A 159 -7.84 -2.39 -13.17
C MET A 159 -8.03 -1.82 -11.77
N ILE A 160 -6.95 -1.70 -11.00
CA ILE A 160 -6.94 -1.00 -9.72
C ILE A 160 -7.08 0.49 -10.02
N VAL A 161 -8.18 1.09 -9.61
CA VAL A 161 -8.48 2.51 -9.85
C VAL A 161 -8.16 3.39 -8.66
N ASP A 162 -8.26 2.86 -7.45
CA ASP A 162 -8.00 3.60 -6.22
C ASP A 162 -7.48 2.70 -5.09
N ALA A 163 -6.78 3.30 -4.13
CA ALA A 163 -6.32 2.69 -2.91
C ALA A 163 -6.43 3.73 -1.77
N GLN A 164 -7.20 3.44 -0.72
CA GLN A 164 -7.46 4.39 0.36
C GLN A 164 -7.15 3.78 1.72
N GLU A 165 -6.49 4.55 2.59
CA GLU A 165 -6.24 4.14 3.97
C GLU A 165 -7.54 4.26 4.77
N VAL A 166 -8.06 3.14 5.27
CA VAL A 166 -9.32 3.07 6.03
C VAL A 166 -9.03 3.12 7.52
N ILE A 167 -8.07 2.30 7.97
CA ILE A 167 -7.54 2.31 9.32
C ILE A 167 -6.05 2.56 9.21
N LYS A 168 -5.61 3.65 9.82
CA LYS A 168 -4.23 4.12 9.72
C LYS A 168 -3.23 3.04 10.10
N GLY A 169 -2.33 2.70 9.18
CA GLY A 169 -1.27 1.71 9.40
C GLY A 169 -1.71 0.24 9.32
N GLU A 170 -2.98 -0.06 9.03
CA GLU A 170 -3.52 -1.40 9.20
C GLU A 170 -4.40 -1.89 8.04
N ILE A 171 -5.43 -1.14 7.67
CA ILE A 171 -6.43 -1.57 6.68
C ILE A 171 -6.59 -0.53 5.59
N TRP A 172 -6.57 -1.01 4.36
CA TRP A 172 -6.76 -0.24 3.15
C TRP A 172 -7.97 -0.75 2.37
N SER A 173 -8.64 0.14 1.64
CA SER A 173 -9.62 -0.22 0.61
C SER A 173 -8.96 -0.17 -0.75
N ILE A 174 -9.16 -1.20 -1.57
CA ILE A 174 -8.73 -1.27 -2.96
C ILE A 174 -9.96 -1.30 -3.85
N ASP A 175 -10.07 -0.30 -4.74
CA ASP A 175 -11.14 -0.26 -5.72
C ASP A 175 -10.64 -0.77 -7.07
N MET A 176 -11.40 -1.70 -7.64
CA MET A 176 -11.13 -2.30 -8.93
C MET A 176 -12.29 -2.05 -9.88
N VAL A 177 -11.98 -1.85 -11.16
CA VAL A 177 -12.97 -1.80 -12.24
C VAL A 177 -12.71 -2.93 -13.21
N HIS A 178 -13.68 -3.83 -13.32
CA HIS A 178 -13.71 -4.98 -14.20
C HIS A 178 -14.51 -4.68 -15.47
N SER A 179 -14.11 -5.26 -16.59
CA SER A 179 -14.86 -5.09 -17.85
C SER A 179 -16.23 -5.77 -17.80
N SER A 180 -16.35 -6.89 -17.08
CA SER A 180 -17.59 -7.68 -17.02
C SER A 180 -18.40 -7.50 -15.73
N ARG A 181 -17.75 -7.18 -14.60
CA ARG A 181 -18.40 -7.13 -13.26
C ARG A 181 -18.66 -5.72 -12.73
N GLY A 182 -18.14 -4.70 -13.40
CA GLY A 182 -18.23 -3.33 -12.92
C GLY A 182 -17.20 -3.05 -11.82
N ARG A 183 -17.57 -2.21 -10.85
CA ARG A 183 -16.66 -1.76 -9.78
C ARG A 183 -16.82 -2.66 -8.54
N GLU A 184 -15.70 -3.15 -8.04
CA GLU A 184 -15.61 -3.93 -6.79
C GLU A 184 -14.62 -3.23 -5.84
N SER A 185 -14.87 -3.34 -4.54
CA SER A 185 -14.03 -2.75 -3.50
C SER A 185 -13.65 -3.82 -2.48
N PHE A 186 -12.37 -3.88 -2.11
CA PHE A 186 -11.82 -4.89 -1.20
C PHE A 186 -11.16 -4.22 -0.01
N TYR A 187 -11.42 -4.69 1.20
CA TYR A 187 -10.57 -4.39 2.34
C TYR A 187 -9.35 -5.31 2.32
N VAL A 188 -8.16 -4.72 2.49
CA VAL A 188 -6.89 -5.42 2.50
C VAL A 188 -6.03 -4.99 3.69
N LEU A 189 -5.17 -5.89 4.16
CA LEU A 189 -4.18 -5.56 5.19
C LEU A 189 -3.05 -4.71 4.60
N GLU A 190 -2.61 -3.67 5.29
CA GLU A 190 -1.46 -2.85 4.85
C GLU A 190 -0.19 -3.69 4.70
N SER A 191 0.06 -4.58 5.66
CA SER A 191 1.29 -5.36 5.76
C SER A 191 1.45 -6.37 4.63
N THR A 192 0.38 -7.07 4.27
CA THR A 192 0.42 -8.21 3.32
C THR A 192 -0.37 -7.95 2.03
N CYS A 193 -1.25 -6.96 2.02
CA CYS A 193 -2.27 -6.72 0.98
C CYS A 193 -3.16 -7.94 0.70
N GLU A 194 -3.27 -8.84 1.68
CA GLU A 194 -4.25 -9.91 1.67
C GLU A 194 -5.67 -9.35 1.88
N VAL A 195 -6.65 -9.91 1.17
CA VAL A 195 -8.04 -9.42 1.18
C VAL A 195 -8.79 -9.96 2.40
N VAL A 196 -9.19 -9.12 3.34
CA VAL A 196 -9.98 -9.56 4.51
C VAL A 196 -11.49 -9.68 4.20
N GLY A 197 -11.96 -9.00 3.17
CA GLY A 197 -13.36 -9.06 2.72
C GLY A 197 -13.71 -7.99 1.69
N LEU A 198 -14.95 -7.99 1.22
CA LEU A 198 -15.46 -6.91 0.38
C LEU A 198 -15.77 -5.67 1.21
N ALA A 199 -15.38 -4.51 0.69
CA ALA A 199 -15.79 -3.23 1.22
C ALA A 199 -17.21 -2.89 0.71
N PRO A 200 -18.09 -2.34 1.56
CA PRO A 200 -19.43 -1.96 1.14
C PRO A 200 -19.34 -0.89 0.05
N LEU A 201 -19.91 -1.19 -1.13
CA LEU A 201 -20.05 -0.20 -2.19
C LEU A 201 -21.09 0.85 -1.75
N PRO A 202 -20.84 2.15 -1.97
CA PRO A 202 -21.72 3.21 -1.48
C PRO A 202 -23.14 3.19 -2.04
N SER A 203 -23.47 2.41 -3.06
CA SER A 203 -24.82 2.31 -3.62
C SER A 203 -24.97 1.10 -4.55
N LYS A 204 -25.49 -0.03 -4.04
CA LYS A 204 -26.44 -0.94 -4.70
C LYS A 204 -26.64 -2.21 -3.88
N ALA A 205 -27.87 -2.41 -3.43
CA ALA A 205 -28.38 -3.71 -3.03
C ALA A 205 -28.48 -4.63 -4.26
N ASP A 206 -28.39 -5.92 -4.00
CA ASP A 206 -28.73 -7.03 -4.92
C ASP A 206 -27.70 -7.38 -6.00
N SER A 207 -26.72 -8.22 -5.62
CA SER A 207 -26.30 -9.34 -6.46
C SER A 207 -25.64 -10.47 -5.65
N HIS A 208 -25.79 -11.67 -6.19
CA HIS A 208 -25.60 -12.98 -5.54
C HIS A 208 -24.24 -13.21 -4.86
N HIS A 209 -24.32 -13.77 -3.66
CA HIS A 209 -23.27 -14.28 -2.75
C HIS A 209 -21.83 -13.77 -2.99
N PRO A 210 -21.55 -12.54 -2.53
CA PRO A 210 -20.19 -12.08 -2.39
C PRO A 210 -19.47 -12.86 -1.28
N VAL A 211 -18.14 -12.95 -1.35
CA VAL A 211 -17.30 -13.39 -0.23
C VAL A 211 -17.62 -12.50 0.97
N GLN A 212 -18.43 -13.03 1.90
CA GLN A 212 -18.89 -12.28 3.06
C GLN A 212 -17.71 -12.11 4.02
N MET A 213 -17.39 -10.86 4.35
CA MET A 213 -16.41 -10.56 5.38
C MET A 213 -16.82 -11.23 6.70
N ARG A 214 -15.86 -11.80 7.43
CA ARG A 214 -16.16 -12.40 8.74
C ARG A 214 -16.72 -11.33 9.67
N ALA A 215 -17.67 -11.73 10.52
CA ALA A 215 -18.35 -10.83 11.45
C ALA A 215 -17.37 -10.08 12.37
N ASP A 216 -16.31 -10.74 12.84
CA ASP A 216 -15.31 -10.14 13.71
C ASP A 216 -14.43 -9.10 12.99
N TRP A 217 -14.13 -9.29 11.70
CA TRP A 217 -13.49 -8.26 10.87
C TRP A 217 -14.39 -7.05 10.67
N SER A 218 -15.68 -7.22 10.35
CA SER A 218 -16.64 -6.10 10.29
C SER A 218 -16.70 -5.35 11.61
N SER A 219 -16.88 -6.06 12.72
CA SER A 219 -16.98 -5.43 14.05
C SER A 219 -15.69 -4.71 14.42
N TYR A 220 -14.53 -5.27 14.10
CA TYR A 220 -13.24 -4.61 14.30
C TYR A 220 -13.13 -3.31 13.48
N ILE A 221 -13.46 -3.35 12.20
CA ILE A 221 -13.40 -2.19 11.31
C ILE A 221 -14.38 -1.11 11.78
N GLU A 222 -15.63 -1.47 12.04
CA GLU A 222 -16.66 -0.56 12.54
C GLU A 222 -16.27 0.07 13.88
N HIS A 223 -15.77 -0.74 14.82
CA HIS A 223 -15.28 -0.24 16.10
C HIS A 223 -14.14 0.75 15.89
N ARG A 224 -13.14 0.41 15.07
CA ARG A 224 -12.00 1.29 14.78
C ARG A 224 -12.41 2.58 14.09
N LEU A 225 -13.37 2.54 13.17
CA LEU A 225 -13.92 3.73 12.53
C LEU A 225 -14.71 4.61 13.49
N SER A 226 -15.41 4.03 14.47
CA SER A 226 -16.19 4.81 15.46
C SER A 226 -15.31 5.53 16.50
N ILE A 227 -14.14 4.96 16.85
CA ILE A 227 -13.19 5.60 17.77
C ILE A 227 -12.25 6.59 17.07
N MET A 228 -12.15 6.52 15.73
CA MET A 228 -11.33 7.46 14.99
C MET A 228 -11.97 8.85 15.09
N PRO A 229 -11.23 9.86 15.60
CA PRO A 229 -11.76 11.21 15.62
C PRO A 229 -12.03 11.60 14.18
N VAL A 230 -13.33 11.77 13.85
CA VAL A 230 -13.75 12.31 12.56
C VAL A 230 -12.92 13.57 12.37
N PRO A 231 -12.16 13.71 11.26
CA PRO A 231 -11.51 14.97 10.98
C PRO A 231 -12.63 16.00 10.98
N LEU A 232 -12.64 16.88 11.98
CA LEU A 232 -13.55 18.01 12.06
C LEU A 232 -13.45 18.69 10.70
N GLN A 233 -14.40 18.41 9.81
CA GLN A 233 -14.67 19.29 8.69
C GLN A 233 -14.94 20.61 9.38
N ILE A 234 -13.99 21.53 9.25
CA ILE A 234 -14.13 22.90 9.73
C ILE A 234 -15.29 23.47 8.92
N LYS A 235 -16.51 23.26 9.41
CA LYS A 235 -17.65 24.09 9.06
C LYS A 235 -17.26 25.45 9.59
N SER A 236 -16.91 26.33 8.66
CA SER A 236 -16.65 27.75 8.91
C SER A 236 -17.93 28.41 9.40
N THR A 237 -18.33 28.16 10.64
CA THR A 237 -19.28 29.01 11.35
C THR A 237 -18.45 29.97 12.18
N SER A 238 -18.22 31.14 11.58
CA SER A 238 -17.83 32.34 12.27
C SER A 238 -18.76 32.55 13.47
N HIS A 239 -18.26 32.37 14.69
CA HIS A 239 -18.55 33.22 15.85
C HIS A 239 -17.58 32.83 16.96
N GLY A 240 -16.68 33.76 17.27
CA GLY A 240 -15.59 33.55 18.21
C GLY A 240 -16.09 33.32 19.62
N LYS A 241 -15.56 32.28 20.26
CA LYS A 241 -15.26 32.24 21.69
C LYS A 241 -14.01 31.40 21.87
N HIS A 242 -12.99 32.06 22.43
CA HIS A 242 -11.69 31.53 22.78
C HIS A 242 -11.87 30.43 23.84
N LEU A 243 -11.67 29.18 23.46
CA LEU A 243 -11.59 28.04 24.36
C LEU A 243 -10.24 27.35 24.13
N ASP A 244 -9.48 27.24 25.21
CA ASP A 244 -8.10 26.72 25.23
C ASP A 244 -8.03 25.27 24.69
N PRO A 245 -7.22 25.00 23.65
CA PRO A 245 -7.14 23.66 23.05
C PRO A 245 -6.16 22.71 23.76
N ALA A 246 -5.70 23.03 24.97
CA ALA A 246 -4.55 22.36 25.58
C ALA A 246 -4.87 21.21 26.55
N ARG A 247 -6.14 20.90 26.86
CA ARG A 247 -6.47 19.84 27.83
C ARG A 247 -7.75 19.08 27.46
N SER A 248 -7.63 18.09 26.58
CA SER A 248 -8.31 16.79 26.65
C SER A 248 -8.13 16.02 25.32
N LEU A 249 -6.89 15.58 25.08
CA LEU A 249 -6.62 14.43 24.21
C LEU A 249 -6.20 13.31 25.16
N SER A 250 -7.16 12.77 25.90
CA SER A 250 -6.96 11.50 26.60
C SER A 250 -6.69 10.46 25.52
N SER A 251 -5.40 10.20 25.33
CA SER A 251 -4.82 9.21 24.45
C SER A 251 -5.33 7.82 24.84
N ILE A 252 -6.45 7.39 24.27
CA ILE A 252 -6.71 5.96 24.17
C ILE A 252 -5.63 5.43 23.22
N PRO A 253 -4.69 4.58 23.68
CA PRO A 253 -3.77 3.93 22.77
C PRO A 253 -4.64 3.06 21.87
N ALA A 254 -4.80 3.46 20.61
CA ALA A 254 -5.39 2.57 19.63
C ALA A 254 -4.49 1.34 19.55
N THR A 255 -4.97 0.22 20.09
CA THR A 255 -4.26 -1.06 20.01
C THR A 255 -4.07 -1.41 18.54
N SER A 256 -2.84 -1.74 18.16
CA SER A 256 -2.49 -2.10 16.80
C SER A 256 -3.12 -3.44 16.42
N LEU A 257 -3.25 -3.72 15.12
CA LEU A 257 -3.71 -5.03 14.64
C LEU A 257 -2.87 -6.19 15.21
N LEU A 258 -1.55 -6.02 15.32
CA LEU A 258 -0.65 -7.02 15.92
C LEU A 258 -0.90 -7.24 17.42
N ASP A 259 -1.55 -6.32 18.13
CA ASP A 259 -1.95 -6.51 19.53
C ASP A 259 -3.19 -7.43 19.66
N GLN A 260 -3.89 -7.70 18.56
CA GLN A 260 -4.96 -8.69 18.50
C GLN A 260 -4.44 -10.12 18.28
N LEU A 261 -3.15 -10.27 17.98
CA LEU A 261 -2.51 -11.55 17.78
C LEU A 261 -2.44 -12.35 19.08
N SER A 262 -2.78 -13.63 18.99
CA SER A 262 -2.60 -14.63 20.05
C SER A 262 -1.55 -15.63 19.61
N TRP A 263 -0.57 -15.88 20.46
CA TRP A 263 0.55 -16.78 20.21
C TRP A 263 0.94 -17.48 21.54
N SER A 264 1.76 -18.53 21.47
CA SER A 264 2.25 -19.23 22.67
C SER A 264 3.68 -18.79 23.04
N ASN A 265 4.23 -19.27 24.16
CA ASN A 265 5.59 -18.95 24.60
C ASN A 265 5.87 -17.43 24.68
N HIS A 266 5.06 -16.72 25.48
CA HIS A 266 5.22 -15.28 25.71
C HIS A 266 6.52 -14.92 26.46
N GLU A 267 7.22 -15.91 27.02
CA GLU A 267 8.48 -15.72 27.72
C GLU A 267 9.60 -15.35 26.73
N GLU A 268 9.66 -16.04 25.60
CA GLU A 268 10.71 -15.85 24.59
C GLU A 268 10.25 -14.98 23.41
N PHE A 269 8.95 -14.98 23.10
CA PHE A 269 8.40 -14.31 21.93
C PHE A 269 7.47 -13.15 22.29
N THR A 270 7.58 -12.05 21.56
CA THR A 270 6.65 -10.92 21.57
C THR A 270 6.00 -10.81 20.20
N LYS A 271 4.66 -10.94 20.14
CA LYS A 271 3.90 -10.97 18.89
C LYS A 271 4.40 -12.05 17.91
N GLY A 272 4.81 -13.19 18.45
CA GLY A 272 5.41 -14.28 17.66
C GLY A 272 6.86 -14.05 17.20
N ILE A 273 7.54 -12.98 17.62
CA ILE A 273 8.92 -12.68 17.22
C ILE A 273 9.85 -12.76 18.44
N SER A 274 11.01 -13.41 18.27
CA SER A 274 12.01 -13.60 19.32
C SER A 274 12.43 -12.27 19.95
N LYS A 275 12.27 -12.15 21.29
CA LYS A 275 12.68 -10.97 22.07
C LYS A 275 14.19 -10.74 21.97
N LEU A 276 14.98 -11.81 21.95
CA LEU A 276 16.43 -11.72 21.84
C LEU A 276 16.83 -11.15 20.48
N TRP A 277 16.19 -11.60 19.40
CA TRP A 277 16.47 -11.12 18.06
C TRP A 277 16.03 -9.66 17.87
N LEU A 278 14.86 -9.27 18.40
CA LEU A 278 14.40 -7.88 18.36
C LEU A 278 15.41 -6.92 19.01
N LYS A 279 15.95 -7.27 20.19
CA LYS A 279 17.01 -6.48 20.85
C LYS A 279 18.26 -6.32 19.97
N LYS A 280 18.64 -7.36 19.21
CA LYS A 280 19.77 -7.27 18.26
C LYS A 280 19.44 -6.35 17.07
N MET A 281 18.20 -6.33 16.60
CA MET A 281 17.78 -5.48 15.48
C MET A 281 17.76 -4.00 15.83
N GLU A 282 17.47 -3.64 17.09
CA GLU A 282 17.54 -2.24 17.55
C GLU A 282 18.94 -1.63 17.34
N ILE A 283 19.99 -2.44 17.46
CA ILE A 283 21.38 -2.01 17.23
C ILE A 283 21.67 -1.83 15.73
N GLN A 284 21.00 -2.58 14.84
CA GLN A 284 21.23 -2.56 13.38
C GLN A 284 20.50 -1.43 12.63
N GLN A 285 19.89 -0.49 13.35
CA GLN A 285 19.24 0.71 12.78
C GLN A 285 18.30 0.41 11.60
N GLU A 286 18.52 1.00 10.42
CA GLU A 286 17.66 0.87 9.24
C GLU A 286 17.52 -0.59 8.76
N VAL A 287 18.62 -1.36 8.77
CA VAL A 287 18.59 -2.78 8.37
C VAL A 287 17.79 -3.60 9.37
N GLY A 288 17.95 -3.32 10.67
CA GLY A 288 17.17 -3.95 11.72
C GLY A 288 15.68 -3.66 11.58
N MET A 289 15.32 -2.41 11.28
CA MET A 289 13.93 -2.01 11.01
C MET A 289 13.36 -2.71 9.78
N ALA A 290 14.13 -2.80 8.68
CA ALA A 290 13.70 -3.51 7.48
C ALA A 290 13.43 -5.00 7.75
N LYS A 291 14.31 -5.67 8.51
CA LYS A 291 14.12 -7.06 8.92
C LYS A 291 12.91 -7.25 9.83
N LYS A 292 12.70 -6.36 10.80
CA LYS A 292 11.52 -6.37 11.67
C LYS A 292 10.23 -6.25 10.87
N ILE A 293 10.18 -5.35 9.88
CA ILE A 293 9.03 -5.21 8.99
C ILE A 293 8.74 -6.53 8.24
N VAL A 294 9.77 -7.20 7.73
CA VAL A 294 9.58 -8.50 7.05
C VAL A 294 9.09 -9.57 8.03
N ALA A 295 9.59 -9.61 9.26
CA ALA A 295 9.10 -10.51 10.30
C ALA A 295 7.60 -10.29 10.58
N GLU A 296 7.18 -9.04 10.81
CA GLU A 296 5.77 -8.70 11.06
C GLU A 296 4.86 -9.07 9.88
N ARG A 297 5.34 -8.88 8.64
CA ARG A 297 4.62 -9.31 7.44
C ARG A 297 4.48 -10.81 7.36
N TYR A 298 5.56 -11.55 7.64
CA TYR A 298 5.53 -13.01 7.65
C TYR A 298 4.55 -13.53 8.71
N ILE A 299 4.56 -12.95 9.91
CA ILE A 299 3.58 -13.29 10.95
C ILE A 299 2.16 -13.12 10.43
N LEU A 300 1.81 -11.95 9.91
CA LEU A 300 0.45 -11.69 9.40
C LEU A 300 0.10 -12.56 8.19
N ALA A 301 1.07 -12.91 7.33
CA ALA A 301 0.88 -13.82 6.20
C ALA A 301 0.76 -15.29 6.60
N ASN A 302 0.97 -15.65 7.87
CA ASN A 302 0.77 -17.01 8.40
C ASN A 302 -0.34 -17.08 9.45
N VAL A 303 -1.15 -16.03 9.54
CA VAL A 303 -2.42 -16.03 10.27
C VAL A 303 -3.58 -16.36 9.31
N VAL A 304 -3.27 -16.84 8.10
CA VAL A 304 -4.17 -16.94 6.93
C VAL A 304 -5.38 -17.83 7.14
N GLU A 305 -5.28 -18.90 7.94
CA GLU A 305 -6.45 -19.69 8.34
C GLU A 305 -7.53 -18.84 9.06
N ASN A 306 -7.17 -17.62 9.48
CA ASN A 306 -8.02 -16.66 10.18
C ASN A 306 -8.16 -15.27 9.54
N SER A 307 -7.50 -15.00 8.42
CA SER A 307 -7.45 -13.65 7.84
C SER A 307 -8.52 -13.45 6.76
N VAL A 308 -8.85 -14.48 5.96
CA VAL A 308 -9.59 -14.28 4.69
C VAL A 308 -10.63 -15.36 4.43
N SER A 309 -11.92 -14.99 4.43
CA SER A 309 -13.08 -15.79 3.98
C SER A 309 -13.32 -17.16 4.64
N GLY A 310 -12.41 -17.62 5.51
CA GLY A 310 -12.53 -18.84 6.28
C GLY A 310 -13.64 -18.74 7.34
N ARG A 311 -14.10 -19.90 7.80
CA ARG A 311 -15.03 -19.96 8.94
C ARG A 311 -14.34 -19.39 10.17
N TYR A 312 -15.08 -18.60 10.95
CA TYR A 312 -14.60 -18.16 12.27
C TYR A 312 -14.27 -19.39 13.13
N ARG A 313 -13.11 -19.35 13.78
CA ARG A 313 -12.67 -20.33 14.77
C ARG A 313 -12.18 -19.59 16.02
N THR A 314 -12.46 -20.15 17.19
CA THR A 314 -11.94 -19.67 18.48
C THR A 314 -10.49 -20.10 18.67
N LEU A 315 -9.76 -19.45 19.60
CA LEU A 315 -8.37 -19.81 19.94
C LEU A 315 -8.18 -21.30 20.23
N MET A 316 -9.12 -21.89 20.98
CA MET A 316 -9.06 -23.31 21.32
C MET A 316 -9.37 -24.21 20.12
N GLU A 317 -10.30 -23.80 19.24
CA GLU A 317 -10.58 -24.53 18.00
C GLU A 317 -9.39 -24.51 17.05
N MET A 318 -8.69 -23.38 16.97
CA MET A 318 -7.50 -23.25 16.11
C MET A 318 -6.31 -24.05 16.63
N ALA A 319 -6.07 -24.01 17.94
CA ALA A 319 -5.06 -24.86 18.56
C ALA A 319 -5.41 -26.34 18.40
N GLY A 320 -6.66 -26.71 18.65
CA GLY A 320 -7.16 -28.08 18.51
C GLY A 320 -7.08 -28.62 17.08
N ASP A 321 -7.53 -27.86 16.08
CA ASP A 321 -7.45 -28.27 14.67
C ASP A 321 -6.00 -28.48 14.22
N PHE A 322 -5.08 -27.62 14.67
CA PHE A 322 -3.65 -27.79 14.39
C PHE A 322 -3.06 -29.04 15.08
N GLU A 323 -3.53 -29.35 16.29
CA GLU A 323 -3.18 -30.56 17.03
C GLU A 323 -3.94 -31.82 16.54
N GLY A 324 -4.84 -31.68 15.56
CA GLY A 324 -5.66 -32.78 15.03
C GLY A 324 -6.79 -33.24 15.96
N VAL A 325 -7.16 -32.43 16.94
CA VAL A 325 -8.20 -32.74 17.94
C VAL A 325 -9.56 -32.23 17.46
N PRO A 326 -10.59 -33.09 17.31
CA PRO A 326 -11.92 -32.65 16.94
C PRO A 326 -12.54 -31.78 18.03
N THR A 327 -12.92 -30.55 17.69
CA THR A 327 -13.54 -29.62 18.63
C THR A 327 -15.07 -29.59 18.47
N ASN A 328 -15.79 -29.82 19.57
CA ASN A 328 -17.26 -29.77 19.60
C ASN A 328 -17.74 -28.32 19.76
N PHE A 329 -18.56 -27.87 18.82
CA PHE A 329 -19.01 -26.48 18.69
C PHE A 329 -19.86 -25.99 19.87
N ARG A 330 -19.50 -24.84 20.46
CA ARG A 330 -20.40 -24.03 21.30
C ARG A 330 -20.42 -22.59 20.78
N LYS A 331 -21.61 -22.06 20.49
CA LYS A 331 -21.82 -20.64 20.14
C LYS A 331 -21.40 -19.75 21.31
N LYS A 332 -20.36 -18.94 21.14
CA LYS A 332 -19.96 -17.85 22.04
C LYS A 332 -19.98 -16.50 21.30
N SER A 333 -20.19 -15.43 22.06
CA SER A 333 -20.41 -14.07 21.54
C SER A 333 -19.18 -13.54 20.78
N GLN A 334 -19.46 -12.87 19.67
CA GLN A 334 -18.48 -12.28 18.77
C GLN A 334 -18.21 -10.84 19.18
N GLU A 335 -17.09 -10.58 19.86
CA GLU A 335 -16.66 -9.20 20.11
C GLU A 335 -15.17 -8.94 19.85
N LYS A 336 -14.32 -9.98 19.75
CA LYS A 336 -12.88 -9.81 19.56
C LYS A 336 -12.39 -10.44 18.26
N LEU A 337 -11.59 -9.69 17.51
CA LEU A 337 -10.87 -10.19 16.35
C LEU A 337 -9.89 -11.28 16.77
N ASN A 338 -10.09 -12.49 16.28
CA ASN A 338 -9.25 -13.64 16.63
C ASN A 338 -8.20 -13.90 15.55
N LEU A 339 -6.98 -13.47 15.85
CA LEU A 339 -5.78 -13.74 15.06
C LEU A 339 -4.91 -14.72 15.85
N PHE A 340 -4.72 -15.94 15.37
CA PHE A 340 -3.88 -16.95 16.03
C PHE A 340 -2.66 -17.28 15.17
N LEU A 341 -1.49 -17.31 15.81
CA LEU A 341 -0.23 -17.71 15.21
C LEU A 341 0.24 -19.05 15.82
N PRO A 342 0.35 -20.11 15.01
CA PRO A 342 0.94 -21.37 15.45
C PRO A 342 2.43 -21.23 15.86
N SER A 343 2.87 -22.03 16.83
CA SER A 343 4.23 -21.96 17.39
C SER A 343 5.34 -22.21 16.37
N HIS A 344 5.11 -23.07 15.39
CA HIS A 344 6.07 -23.38 14.33
C HIS A 344 6.24 -22.24 13.30
N HIS A 345 5.39 -21.20 13.38
CA HIS A 345 5.52 -19.94 12.63
C HIS A 345 6.07 -18.79 13.48
N HIS A 346 6.48 -19.03 14.73
CA HIS A 346 7.25 -18.04 15.47
C HIS A 346 8.55 -17.70 14.72
N VAL A 347 8.93 -16.42 14.74
CA VAL A 347 10.12 -15.92 14.04
C VAL A 347 11.28 -15.84 15.01
N GLU A 348 12.33 -16.61 14.73
CA GLU A 348 13.60 -16.54 15.46
C GLU A 348 14.53 -15.49 14.86
N SER A 349 14.60 -15.42 13.52
CA SER A 349 15.39 -14.41 12.82
C SER A 349 14.96 -14.22 11.36
N VAL A 350 15.38 -13.09 10.78
CA VAL A 350 15.20 -12.76 9.35
C VAL A 350 16.53 -12.39 8.72
N HIS A 351 16.80 -12.95 7.54
CA HIS A 351 18.05 -12.77 6.80
C HIS A 351 17.80 -12.26 5.37
N PHE A 352 18.71 -11.40 4.92
CA PHE A 352 18.76 -10.87 3.55
C PHE A 352 19.95 -11.44 2.76
N THR A 353 20.72 -12.32 3.39
CA THR A 353 21.88 -13.03 2.85
C THR A 353 21.71 -14.52 3.10
N THR A 354 22.37 -15.35 2.29
CA THR A 354 22.48 -16.80 2.49
C THR A 354 23.38 -17.11 3.69
N ALA A 355 23.46 -18.38 4.08
CA ALA A 355 24.40 -18.84 5.12
C ALA A 355 25.87 -18.55 4.78
N GLN A 356 26.21 -18.40 3.50
CA GLN A 356 27.55 -18.01 3.02
C GLN A 356 27.72 -16.49 2.88
N ASP A 357 26.83 -15.70 3.50
CA ASP A 357 26.79 -14.24 3.47
C ASP A 357 26.67 -13.63 2.06
N ARG A 358 26.08 -14.37 1.11
CA ARG A 358 25.80 -13.86 -0.23
C ARG A 358 24.43 -13.20 -0.28
N PRO A 359 24.26 -12.06 -0.99
CA PRO A 359 22.98 -11.35 -1.01
C PRO A 359 21.91 -12.18 -1.73
N LEU A 360 20.76 -12.34 -1.06
CA LEU A 360 19.56 -12.88 -1.68
C LEU A 360 19.02 -11.92 -2.75
N HIS A 361 18.21 -12.44 -3.66
CA HIS A 361 17.42 -11.62 -4.57
C HIS A 361 16.67 -10.53 -3.77
N PRO A 362 16.62 -9.25 -4.19
CA PRO A 362 16.07 -8.16 -3.36
C PRO A 362 14.61 -8.31 -2.95
N ALA A 363 13.83 -9.12 -3.68
CA ALA A 363 12.45 -9.45 -3.33
C ALA A 363 12.33 -10.57 -2.28
N LEU A 364 13.41 -11.28 -1.95
CA LEU A 364 13.42 -12.46 -1.08
C LEU A 364 14.13 -12.20 0.24
N ALA A 365 13.57 -12.70 1.33
CA ALA A 365 14.25 -12.89 2.60
C ALA A 365 14.11 -14.36 3.02
N THR A 366 14.98 -14.80 3.93
CA THR A 366 14.72 -16.03 4.68
C THR A 366 14.22 -15.70 6.07
N VAL A 367 13.28 -16.51 6.56
CA VAL A 367 12.73 -16.44 7.90
C VAL A 367 13.03 -17.77 8.58
N GLN A 368 13.83 -17.71 9.66
CA GLN A 368 14.07 -18.86 10.51
C GLN A 368 12.94 -18.97 11.52
N THR A 369 12.31 -20.14 11.58
CA THR A 369 11.39 -20.53 12.65
C THR A 369 11.96 -21.70 13.45
N PRO A 370 11.36 -22.06 14.61
CA PRO A 370 11.80 -23.23 15.37
C PRO A 370 11.72 -24.55 14.59
N ALA A 371 10.89 -24.60 13.53
CA ALA A 371 10.68 -25.81 12.75
C ALA A 371 11.59 -25.89 11.52
N ARG A 372 11.77 -24.79 10.78
CA ARG A 372 12.57 -24.73 9.54
C ARG A 372 12.79 -23.31 9.04
N GLU A 373 13.65 -23.18 8.05
CA GLU A 373 13.81 -21.94 7.27
C GLU A 373 12.77 -21.84 6.14
N TYR A 374 12.22 -20.64 5.92
CA TYR A 374 11.32 -20.33 4.80
C TYR A 374 11.86 -19.21 3.93
N TYR A 375 11.71 -19.35 2.60
CA TYR A 375 11.92 -18.26 1.65
C TYR A 375 10.63 -17.48 1.49
N VAL A 376 10.67 -16.16 1.71
CA VAL A 376 9.49 -15.30 1.71
C VAL A 376 9.68 -14.07 0.83
N LEU A 377 8.58 -13.56 0.28
CA LEU A 377 8.56 -12.27 -0.41
C LEU A 377 8.62 -11.13 0.62
N ARG A 378 9.66 -10.29 0.57
CA ARG A 378 9.89 -9.21 1.55
C ARG A 378 8.72 -8.24 1.68
N ASP A 379 8.01 -7.99 0.58
CA ASP A 379 6.99 -6.95 0.52
C ASP A 379 5.63 -7.37 1.09
N ASN A 380 5.35 -8.66 1.24
CA ASN A 380 4.08 -9.14 1.80
C ASN A 380 4.20 -10.34 2.75
N GLY A 381 5.41 -10.88 2.98
CA GLY A 381 5.66 -11.97 3.92
C GLY A 381 5.24 -13.36 3.43
N MET A 382 4.77 -13.49 2.19
CA MET A 382 4.25 -14.76 1.67
C MET A 382 5.37 -15.75 1.35
N GLN A 383 5.19 -17.01 1.76
CA GLN A 383 6.16 -18.10 1.58
C GLN A 383 6.19 -18.59 0.12
N VAL A 384 7.38 -18.57 -0.49
CA VAL A 384 7.64 -19.02 -1.87
C VAL A 384 8.62 -20.19 -1.95
N GLY A 385 9.07 -20.69 -0.81
CA GLY A 385 10.02 -21.79 -0.69
C GLY A 385 10.28 -22.18 0.76
N CYS A 386 11.10 -23.20 0.97
CA CYS A 386 11.51 -23.69 2.28
C CYS A 386 12.93 -24.26 2.23
N GLU A 387 13.49 -24.57 3.39
CA GLU A 387 14.83 -25.13 3.56
C GLU A 387 15.08 -26.36 2.65
N GLU A 388 14.11 -27.27 2.57
CA GLU A 388 14.30 -28.56 1.90
C GLU A 388 14.29 -28.45 0.37
N ASN A 389 13.53 -27.50 -0.18
CA ASN A 389 13.31 -27.36 -1.62
C ASN A 389 13.92 -26.08 -2.21
N GLY A 390 14.44 -25.19 -1.37
CA GLY A 390 14.79 -23.84 -1.76
C GLY A 390 13.58 -23.02 -2.22
N VAL A 391 13.83 -22.01 -3.05
CA VAL A 391 12.79 -21.25 -3.76
C VAL A 391 12.11 -22.16 -4.78
N ALA A 392 10.77 -22.21 -4.75
CA ALA A 392 10.01 -23.07 -5.66
C ALA A 392 10.27 -22.72 -7.14
N ASN A 393 10.28 -23.75 -8.00
CA ASN A 393 10.63 -23.64 -9.42
C ASN A 393 9.90 -22.52 -10.18
N ILE A 394 8.61 -22.31 -9.90
CA ILE A 394 7.83 -21.25 -10.54
C ILE A 394 8.30 -19.85 -10.11
N TRP A 395 8.62 -19.68 -8.82
CA TRP A 395 9.10 -18.44 -8.27
C TRP A 395 10.54 -18.15 -8.68
N MET A 396 11.40 -19.16 -8.81
CA MET A 396 12.73 -19.00 -9.40
C MET A 396 12.67 -18.36 -10.80
N LYS A 397 11.78 -18.85 -11.66
CA LYS A 397 11.57 -18.31 -13.01
C LYS A 397 11.03 -16.88 -13.00
N ILE A 398 10.05 -16.59 -12.13
CA ILE A 398 9.43 -15.26 -12.03
C ILE A 398 10.45 -14.22 -11.53
N LEU A 399 11.15 -14.55 -10.44
CA LEU A 399 12.09 -13.66 -9.79
C LEU A 399 13.40 -13.54 -10.57
N GLY A 400 13.82 -14.60 -11.26
CA GLY A 400 15.15 -14.70 -11.86
C GLY A 400 16.20 -15.01 -10.80
N CYS A 401 15.94 -16.00 -9.96
CA CYS A 401 16.82 -16.43 -8.88
C CYS A 401 17.05 -17.95 -8.91
N GLU A 402 18.11 -18.39 -8.25
CA GLU A 402 18.46 -19.79 -8.04
C GLU A 402 17.72 -20.38 -6.83
N ALA A 403 17.86 -21.68 -6.59
CA ALA A 403 17.13 -22.38 -5.53
C ALA A 403 17.49 -21.88 -4.12
N ASN A 404 18.74 -21.43 -3.93
CA ASN A 404 19.20 -20.77 -2.70
C ASN A 404 18.75 -19.29 -2.59
N GLY A 405 17.95 -18.80 -3.54
CA GLY A 405 17.47 -17.42 -3.57
C GLY A 405 18.48 -16.39 -4.07
N GLU A 406 19.70 -16.77 -4.45
CA GLU A 406 20.67 -15.87 -5.09
C GLU A 406 20.17 -15.43 -6.47
N ARG A 407 20.57 -14.25 -6.95
CA ARG A 407 20.24 -13.82 -8.31
C ARG A 407 20.88 -14.78 -9.31
N ALA A 408 20.10 -15.28 -10.26
CA ALA A 408 20.65 -16.09 -11.33
C ALA A 408 21.62 -15.24 -12.14
N CYS A 409 22.87 -15.68 -12.23
CA CYS A 409 23.79 -15.11 -13.21
C CYS A 409 23.20 -15.41 -14.59
N LEU A 410 22.83 -14.36 -15.32
CA LEU A 410 22.52 -14.49 -16.74
C LEU A 410 23.78 -15.04 -17.41
N LYS A 411 23.81 -16.35 -17.67
CA LYS A 411 24.77 -16.92 -18.60
C LYS A 411 24.42 -16.32 -19.96
N GLY A 412 25.24 -15.37 -20.39
CA GLY A 412 25.07 -14.61 -21.63
C GLY A 412 25.10 -15.47 -22.87
#